data_AF-A0A1F8XUE7-F1
#
_entry.id   AF-A0A1F8XUE7-F1
#
_cell.length_a   1.000
_cell.length_b   1.000
_cell.length_c   1.000
_cell.angle_alpha   90.00
_cell.angle_beta   90.00
_cell.angle_gamma   90.00
#
_symmetry.space_group_name_H-M   'P 1'
#
loop_
_entity.id
_entity.type
_entity.pdbx_description
1 polymer ?
#
loop_
_entity_poly.entity_id
_entity_poly.type
_entity_poly.pdbx_seq_one_letter_code
_entity_poly.pdbx_strand_id
1 'polypeptide(L)'
;MKPNPVLREGIQIYLWEGQGIPAYGHFLLILAPIEFLTLFLPSLDPQVWTGAANLFKVSSVVALLLMVYLGLRIANREFVPWRFLPLRQWVREHGVRISQVALAQVGLLCLHVGLFILVSAPLLIWAGAISRAGLVAVFAAFGLFFFYSLTYGIWGLAAAVFWERRLESRQVFVRCFFFALLILSALLYLPLNPVAFLLYYLGRKEVAPLVLGGWQWPVPVLHFLFHFSLFGLGLLAFRWALRRETTP
;
A
#
# COMPACT_ATOMS: atom_id res chain seq x y z
N MET A 1 -23.96 -5.16 -18.28
CA MET A 1 -24.13 -4.86 -16.84
C MET A 1 -24.10 -3.36 -16.66
N LYS A 2 -25.00 -2.74 -15.87
CA LYS A 2 -24.94 -1.30 -15.61
C LYS A 2 -23.67 -0.97 -14.81
N PRO A 3 -22.92 0.10 -15.14
CA PRO A 3 -21.71 0.47 -14.41
C PRO A 3 -22.06 0.81 -12.95
N ASN A 4 -21.19 0.39 -12.02
CA ASN A 4 -21.38 0.65 -10.59
C ASN A 4 -21.30 2.17 -10.33
N PRO A 5 -22.37 2.81 -9.80
CA PRO A 5 -22.42 4.26 -9.68
C PRO A 5 -21.38 4.82 -8.72
N VAL A 6 -21.03 4.09 -7.66
CA VAL A 6 -19.99 4.48 -6.68
C VAL A 6 -18.60 4.47 -7.35
N LEU A 7 -18.33 3.46 -8.17
CA LEU A 7 -17.08 3.37 -8.92
C LEU A 7 -16.97 4.49 -9.95
N ARG A 8 -18.08 4.82 -10.62
CA ARG A 8 -18.15 5.91 -11.60
C ARG A 8 -17.88 7.27 -10.96
N GLU A 9 -18.49 7.56 -9.81
CA GLU A 9 -18.24 8.77 -9.03
C GLU A 9 -16.74 8.89 -8.70
N GLY A 10 -16.14 7.81 -8.18
CA GLY A 10 -14.70 7.80 -7.88
C GLY A 10 -13.81 8.06 -9.08
N ILE A 11 -14.06 7.39 -10.21
CA ILE A 11 -13.28 7.61 -11.43
C ILE A 11 -13.42 9.05 -11.92
N GLN A 12 -14.63 9.60 -11.88
CA GLN A 12 -14.89 10.98 -12.31
C GLN A 12 -14.12 11.97 -11.44
N ILE A 13 -14.25 11.89 -10.12
CA ILE A 13 -13.57 12.81 -9.20
C ILE A 13 -12.04 12.67 -9.32
N TYR A 14 -11.53 11.44 -9.40
CA TYR A 14 -10.09 11.22 -9.34
C TYR A 14 -9.35 11.46 -10.65
N LEU A 15 -9.90 10.96 -11.75
CA LEU A 15 -9.23 10.97 -13.04
C LEU A 15 -9.72 12.12 -13.91
N TRP A 16 -11.04 12.36 -13.95
CA TRP A 16 -11.61 13.38 -14.83
C TRP A 16 -11.49 14.79 -14.26
N GLU A 17 -11.82 14.98 -12.99
CA GLU A 17 -11.64 16.25 -12.29
C GLU A 17 -10.19 16.46 -11.82
N GLY A 18 -9.33 15.45 -12.02
CA GLY A 18 -7.89 15.54 -11.76
C GLY A 18 -7.48 15.56 -10.29
N GLN A 19 -8.41 15.30 -9.36
CA GLN A 19 -8.12 15.37 -7.91
C GLN A 19 -7.07 14.34 -7.45
N GLY A 20 -6.87 13.26 -8.21
CA GLY A 20 -5.84 12.26 -7.92
C GLY A 20 -4.45 12.61 -8.45
N ILE A 21 -4.36 13.51 -9.44
CA ILE A 21 -3.11 13.88 -10.11
C ILE A 21 -2.04 14.35 -9.12
N PRO A 22 -2.35 15.20 -8.11
CA PRO A 22 -1.37 15.61 -7.12
C PRO A 22 -0.74 14.41 -6.41
N ALA A 23 -1.50 13.38 -6.02
CA ALA A 23 -0.95 12.24 -5.30
C ALA A 23 0.13 11.51 -6.11
N TYR A 24 -0.10 11.29 -7.40
CA TYR A 24 0.89 10.68 -8.31
C TYR A 24 2.08 11.61 -8.57
N GLY A 25 1.83 12.92 -8.69
CA GLY A 25 2.88 13.93 -8.83
C GLY A 25 3.81 13.98 -7.62
N HIS A 26 3.26 14.02 -6.39
CA HIS A 26 4.05 13.99 -5.16
C HIS A 26 4.85 12.70 -5.02
N PHE A 27 4.26 11.58 -5.42
CA PHE A 27 4.95 10.29 -5.43
C PHE A 27 6.21 10.34 -6.31
N LEU A 28 6.10 10.82 -7.55
CA LEU A 28 7.23 10.95 -8.47
C LEU A 28 8.24 12.02 -8.02
N LEU A 29 7.75 13.14 -7.47
CA LEU A 29 8.57 14.23 -6.97
C LEU A 29 9.47 13.80 -5.81
N ILE A 30 9.10 12.75 -5.06
CA ILE A 30 9.97 12.18 -4.02
C ILE A 30 10.83 11.04 -4.58
N LEU A 31 10.25 10.14 -5.38
CA LEU A 31 10.96 8.96 -5.90
C LEU A 31 12.12 9.36 -6.82
N ALA A 32 11.89 10.24 -7.78
CA ALA A 32 12.89 10.58 -8.79
C ALA A 32 14.15 11.26 -8.21
N PRO A 33 14.05 12.24 -7.27
CA PRO A 33 15.24 12.79 -6.63
C PRO A 33 16.01 11.76 -5.81
N ILE A 34 15.34 10.87 -5.07
CA ILE A 34 16.04 9.84 -4.30
C ILE A 34 16.80 8.89 -5.23
N GLU A 35 16.20 8.51 -6.34
CA GLU A 35 16.85 7.68 -7.35
C GLU A 35 18.05 8.38 -7.98
N PHE A 36 17.90 9.66 -8.36
CA PHE A 36 19.00 10.48 -8.87
C PHE A 36 20.14 10.62 -7.84
N LEU A 37 19.82 10.93 -6.59
CA LEU A 37 20.81 11.05 -5.51
C LEU A 37 21.52 9.71 -5.26
N THR A 38 20.80 8.59 -5.32
CA THR A 38 21.39 7.25 -5.17
C THR A 38 22.32 6.90 -6.33
N LEU A 39 22.02 7.37 -7.55
CA LEU A 39 22.87 7.12 -8.71
C LEU A 39 24.17 7.94 -8.68
N PHE A 40 24.11 9.20 -8.22
CA PHE A 40 25.21 10.15 -8.38
C PHE A 40 25.99 10.48 -7.11
N LEU A 41 25.44 10.28 -5.90
CA LEU A 41 26.18 10.57 -4.68
C LEU A 41 27.08 9.41 -4.26
N PRO A 42 28.37 9.67 -3.96
CA PRO A 42 29.22 8.69 -3.33
C PRO A 42 28.66 8.34 -1.94
N SER A 43 28.72 7.07 -1.57
CA SER A 43 28.45 6.62 -0.22
C SER A 43 29.39 7.31 0.79
N LEU A 44 28.89 7.58 2.00
CA LEU A 44 29.72 8.06 3.10
C LEU A 44 30.76 7.04 3.58
N ASP A 45 30.57 5.76 3.22
CA ASP A 45 31.56 4.71 3.38
C ASP A 45 32.37 4.56 2.07
N PRO A 46 33.68 4.91 2.06
CA PRO A 46 34.53 4.76 0.89
C PRO A 46 34.76 3.30 0.48
N GLN A 47 34.41 2.31 1.31
CA GLN A 47 34.46 0.88 0.99
C GLN A 47 33.16 0.31 0.42
N VAL A 48 32.02 0.99 0.65
CA VAL A 48 30.70 0.52 0.21
C VAL A 48 30.11 1.53 -0.75
N TRP A 49 30.61 1.59 -1.99
CA TRP A 49 29.99 2.39 -3.04
C TRP A 49 28.49 2.02 -3.11
N THR A 50 27.60 2.91 -2.66
CA THR A 50 26.17 2.85 -2.98
C THR A 50 25.99 3.24 -4.44
N GLY A 51 26.59 2.47 -5.34
CA GLY A 51 26.61 2.77 -6.75
C GLY A 51 25.35 2.26 -7.44
N ALA A 52 25.40 2.29 -8.76
CA ALA A 52 24.44 1.67 -9.67
C ALA A 52 23.90 0.30 -9.20
N ALA A 53 24.74 -0.51 -8.51
CA ALA A 53 24.38 -1.83 -7.99
C ALA A 53 23.25 -1.84 -6.93
N ASN A 54 23.09 -0.77 -6.13
CA ASN A 54 22.04 -0.70 -5.10
C ASN A 54 20.84 0.18 -5.50
N LEU A 55 20.94 0.87 -6.65
CA LEU A 55 19.91 1.78 -7.15
C LEU A 55 18.51 1.17 -7.10
N PHE A 56 18.34 -0.01 -7.72
CA PHE A 56 17.04 -0.68 -7.74
C PHE A 56 16.51 -1.06 -6.36
N LYS A 57 17.37 -1.47 -5.42
CA LYS A 57 16.96 -1.83 -4.06
C LYS A 57 16.47 -0.60 -3.30
N VAL A 58 17.22 0.50 -3.35
CA VAL A 58 16.86 1.75 -2.67
C VAL A 58 15.58 2.33 -3.28
N SER A 59 15.51 2.46 -4.60
CA SER A 59 14.31 2.95 -5.28
C SER A 59 13.08 2.07 -4.99
N SER A 60 13.25 0.75 -4.92
CA SER A 60 12.17 -0.17 -4.57
C SER A 60 11.68 0.00 -3.13
N VAL A 61 12.58 0.22 -2.17
CA VAL A 61 12.20 0.49 -0.77
C VAL A 61 11.44 1.80 -0.66
N VAL A 62 11.92 2.85 -1.32
CA VAL A 62 11.28 4.16 -1.35
C VAL A 62 9.89 4.07 -1.98
N ALA A 63 9.78 3.41 -3.15
CA ALA A 63 8.51 3.17 -3.82
C ALA A 63 7.53 2.40 -2.93
N LEU A 64 7.98 1.33 -2.27
CA LEU A 64 7.17 0.56 -1.32
C LEU A 64 6.61 1.45 -0.21
N LEU A 65 7.47 2.20 0.48
CA LEU A 65 7.07 3.06 1.59
C LEU A 65 6.07 4.13 1.16
N LEU A 66 6.36 4.81 0.05
CA LEU A 66 5.48 5.84 -0.50
C LEU A 66 4.14 5.25 -0.95
N MET A 67 4.13 4.09 -1.60
CA MET A 67 2.90 3.43 -2.05
C MET A 67 2.05 2.91 -0.88
N VAL A 68 2.66 2.39 0.18
CA VAL A 68 1.93 1.98 1.39
C VAL A 68 1.32 3.21 2.07
N TYR A 69 2.10 4.28 2.23
CA TYR A 69 1.64 5.53 2.84
C TYR A 69 0.51 6.20 2.03
N LEU A 70 0.72 6.39 0.72
CA LEU A 70 -0.26 7.04 -0.14
C LEU A 70 -1.50 6.18 -0.35
N GLY A 71 -1.36 4.84 -0.47
CA GLY A 71 -2.49 3.92 -0.53
C GLY A 71 -3.38 4.05 0.71
N LEU A 72 -2.79 4.07 1.90
CA LEU A 72 -3.54 4.29 3.14
C LEU A 72 -4.13 5.70 3.23
N ARG A 73 -3.38 6.72 2.81
CA ARG A 73 -3.85 8.12 2.81
C ARG A 73 -5.08 8.28 1.92
N ILE A 74 -5.05 7.75 0.69
CA ILE A 74 -6.17 7.81 -0.25
C ILE A 74 -7.38 7.07 0.34
N ALA A 75 -7.15 5.84 0.84
CA ALA A 75 -8.19 5.05 1.48
C ALA A 75 -8.86 5.75 2.67
N ASN A 76 -8.10 6.50 3.47
CA ASN A 76 -8.60 7.11 4.70
C ASN A 76 -9.14 8.55 4.53
N ARG A 77 -8.46 9.38 3.74
CA ARG A 77 -8.69 10.84 3.68
C ARG A 77 -9.47 11.29 2.48
N GLU A 78 -9.77 10.39 1.58
CA GLU A 78 -10.09 10.77 0.23
C GLU A 78 -11.46 10.21 -0.19
N PHE A 79 -11.89 9.11 0.43
CA PHE A 79 -13.29 8.68 0.55
C PHE A 79 -14.02 9.38 1.72
N VAL A 80 -14.22 10.69 1.64
CA VAL A 80 -14.83 11.47 2.74
C VAL A 80 -16.13 12.12 2.29
N PRO A 81 -17.16 12.20 3.16
CA PRO A 81 -18.50 12.71 2.82
C PRO A 81 -18.61 14.11 2.20
N TRP A 82 -17.56 14.92 2.17
CA TRP A 82 -17.55 16.22 1.46
C TRP A 82 -17.00 16.14 0.03
N ARG A 83 -16.38 15.02 -0.35
CA ARG A 83 -15.94 14.72 -1.73
C ARG A 83 -16.80 13.66 -2.37
N PHE A 84 -17.25 12.69 -1.59
CA PHE A 84 -18.07 11.58 -2.02
C PHE A 84 -19.43 11.64 -1.36
N LEU A 85 -20.44 11.12 -2.05
CA LEU A 85 -21.72 10.84 -1.40
C LEU A 85 -21.49 9.91 -0.18
N PRO A 86 -22.00 10.28 1.01
CA PRO A 86 -21.92 9.46 2.22
C PRO A 86 -22.49 8.06 2.00
N LEU A 87 -21.93 7.07 2.70
CA LEU A 87 -22.36 5.68 2.64
C LEU A 87 -23.87 5.53 2.89
N ARG A 88 -24.40 6.27 3.86
CA ARG A 88 -25.82 6.25 4.19
C ARG A 88 -26.71 6.70 3.04
N GLN A 89 -26.29 7.70 2.25
CA GLN A 89 -27.05 8.19 1.10
C GLN A 89 -27.03 7.19 -0.05
N TRP A 90 -25.87 6.57 -0.32
CA TRP A 90 -25.77 5.51 -1.33
C TRP A 90 -26.70 4.33 -1.03
N VAL A 91 -26.77 3.92 0.24
CA VAL A 91 -27.56 2.73 0.63
C VAL A 91 -29.04 3.05 0.82
N ARG A 92 -29.38 4.16 1.50
CA ARG A 92 -30.78 4.47 1.85
C ARG A 92 -31.52 5.22 0.74
N GLU A 93 -30.88 6.20 0.10
CA GLU A 93 -31.54 7.07 -0.88
C GLU A 93 -31.41 6.51 -2.30
N HIS A 94 -30.23 5.99 -2.64
CA HIS A 94 -29.94 5.46 -3.98
C HIS A 94 -30.11 3.94 -4.09
N GLY A 95 -30.44 3.25 -3.00
CA GLY A 95 -30.72 1.81 -2.97
C GLY A 95 -29.54 0.92 -3.40
N VAL A 96 -28.30 1.43 -3.33
CA VAL A 96 -27.10 0.68 -3.74
C VAL A 96 -26.79 -0.39 -2.70
N ARG A 97 -26.51 -1.61 -3.15
CA ARG A 97 -26.19 -2.73 -2.25
C ARG A 97 -24.83 -2.50 -1.59
N ILE A 98 -24.70 -2.88 -0.32
CA ILE A 98 -23.43 -2.79 0.41
C ILE A 98 -22.29 -3.52 -0.31
N SER A 99 -22.58 -4.67 -0.94
CA SER A 99 -21.59 -5.43 -1.71
C SER A 99 -21.08 -4.65 -2.92
N GLN A 100 -21.91 -3.80 -3.53
CA GLN A 100 -21.52 -2.95 -4.65
C GLN A 100 -20.65 -1.78 -4.17
N VAL A 101 -20.96 -1.19 -3.00
CA VAL A 101 -20.12 -0.15 -2.40
C VAL A 101 -18.75 -0.72 -2.02
N ALA A 102 -18.73 -1.89 -1.36
CA ALA A 102 -17.49 -2.57 -0.99
C ALA A 102 -16.63 -2.87 -2.21
N LEU A 103 -17.22 -3.45 -3.27
CA LEU A 103 -16.52 -3.75 -4.51
C LEU A 103 -15.99 -2.49 -5.20
N ALA A 104 -16.75 -1.39 -5.20
CA ALA A 104 -16.32 -0.12 -5.78
C ALA A 104 -15.15 0.48 -5.02
N GLN A 105 -15.21 0.55 -3.69
CA GLN A 105 -14.15 1.14 -2.87
C GLN A 105 -12.85 0.32 -2.94
N VAL A 106 -12.95 -1.00 -2.88
CA VAL A 106 -11.78 -1.88 -3.08
C VAL A 106 -11.26 -1.76 -4.52
N GLY A 107 -12.15 -1.71 -5.51
CA GLY A 107 -11.78 -1.52 -6.91
C GLY A 107 -11.05 -0.20 -7.17
N LEU A 108 -11.50 0.89 -6.56
CA LEU A 108 -10.83 2.20 -6.62
C LEU A 108 -9.46 2.15 -5.94
N LEU A 109 -9.35 1.52 -4.77
CA LEU A 109 -8.05 1.32 -4.12
C LEU A 109 -7.08 0.53 -5.02
N CYS A 110 -7.54 -0.58 -5.62
CA CYS A 110 -6.75 -1.35 -6.59
C CYS A 110 -6.34 -0.50 -7.80
N LEU A 111 -7.23 0.33 -8.32
CA LEU A 111 -6.94 1.25 -9.43
C LEU A 111 -5.83 2.24 -9.03
N HIS A 112 -5.93 2.89 -7.88
CA HIS A 112 -4.91 3.83 -7.40
C HIS A 112 -3.54 3.16 -7.22
N VAL A 113 -3.51 1.98 -6.60
CA VAL A 113 -2.27 1.21 -6.43
C VAL A 113 -1.69 0.81 -7.79
N GLY A 114 -2.52 0.36 -8.72
CA GLY A 114 -2.10 0.06 -10.09
C GLY A 114 -1.54 1.28 -10.83
N LEU A 115 -2.16 2.45 -10.66
CA LEU A 115 -1.67 3.70 -11.23
C LEU A 115 -0.32 4.12 -10.63
N PHE A 116 -0.12 3.98 -9.32
CA PHE A 116 1.21 4.21 -8.71
C PHE A 116 2.28 3.28 -9.30
N ILE A 117 1.97 2.00 -9.50
CA ILE A 117 2.88 1.08 -10.19
C ILE A 117 3.16 1.56 -11.61
N LEU A 118 2.11 1.92 -12.37
CA LEU A 118 2.25 2.35 -13.75
C LEU A 118 3.14 3.59 -13.89
N VAL A 119 2.92 4.62 -13.07
CA VAL A 119 3.72 5.86 -13.14
C VAL A 119 5.15 5.66 -12.63
N SER A 120 5.37 4.73 -11.69
CA SER A 120 6.69 4.40 -11.15
C SER A 120 7.49 3.41 -12.02
N ALA A 121 6.80 2.64 -12.87
CA ALA A 121 7.41 1.57 -13.64
C ALA A 121 8.58 2.01 -14.52
N PRO A 122 8.52 3.13 -15.28
CA PRO A 122 9.66 3.57 -16.09
C PRO A 122 10.92 3.81 -15.27
N LEU A 123 10.78 4.49 -14.12
CA LEU A 123 11.86 4.76 -13.18
C LEU A 123 12.44 3.45 -12.61
N LEU A 124 11.57 2.58 -12.10
CA LEU A 124 12.01 1.34 -11.44
C LEU A 124 12.57 0.31 -12.43
N ILE A 125 12.07 0.24 -13.67
CA ILE A 125 12.64 -0.58 -14.73
C ILE A 125 14.02 -0.05 -15.11
N TRP A 126 14.18 1.27 -15.21
CA TRP A 126 15.46 1.89 -15.52
C TRP A 126 16.49 1.66 -14.40
N ALA A 127 16.12 1.85 -13.12
CA ALA A 127 16.93 1.46 -11.97
C ALA A 127 17.30 -0.03 -12.00
N GLY A 128 16.35 -0.89 -12.34
CA GLY A 128 16.54 -2.32 -12.52
C GLY A 128 17.59 -2.63 -13.59
N ALA A 129 17.52 -1.96 -14.74
CA ALA A 129 18.48 -2.12 -15.83
C ALA A 129 19.90 -1.68 -15.42
N ILE A 130 20.03 -0.53 -14.76
CA ILE A 130 21.32 -0.01 -14.27
C ILE A 130 21.96 -0.96 -13.24
N SER A 131 21.17 -1.45 -12.29
CA SER A 131 21.62 -2.38 -11.25
C SER A 131 21.76 -3.83 -11.74
N ARG A 132 21.42 -4.10 -13.01
CA ARG A 132 21.36 -5.44 -13.61
C ARG A 132 20.43 -6.40 -12.84
N ALA A 133 19.34 -5.88 -12.27
CA ALA A 133 18.31 -6.69 -11.67
C ALA A 133 17.60 -7.54 -12.73
N GLY A 134 17.40 -8.83 -12.47
CA GLY A 134 16.65 -9.70 -13.36
C GLY A 134 15.17 -9.30 -13.45
N LEU A 135 14.53 -9.56 -14.59
CA LEU A 135 13.10 -9.24 -14.80
C LEU A 135 12.19 -9.81 -13.71
N VAL A 136 12.47 -11.03 -13.23
CA VAL A 136 11.73 -11.67 -12.14
C VAL A 136 11.77 -10.83 -10.86
N ALA A 137 12.90 -10.20 -10.55
CA ALA A 137 13.03 -9.35 -9.37
C ALA A 137 12.22 -8.06 -9.52
N VAL A 138 12.19 -7.47 -10.72
CA VAL A 138 11.39 -6.27 -11.04
C VAL A 138 9.89 -6.56 -10.91
N PHE A 139 9.39 -7.62 -11.56
CA PHE A 139 7.98 -7.98 -11.46
C PHE A 139 7.58 -8.42 -10.06
N ALA A 140 8.45 -9.13 -9.34
CA ALA A 140 8.21 -9.47 -7.94
C ALA A 140 8.13 -8.22 -7.06
N ALA A 141 8.98 -7.21 -7.27
CA ALA A 141 8.89 -5.95 -6.56
C ALA A 141 7.53 -5.26 -6.81
N PHE A 142 7.07 -5.18 -8.05
CA PHE A 142 5.73 -4.65 -8.37
C PHE A 142 4.61 -5.44 -7.70
N GLY A 143 4.68 -6.77 -7.71
CA GLY A 143 3.73 -7.63 -7.01
C GLY A 143 3.71 -7.38 -5.50
N LEU A 144 4.89 -7.21 -4.89
CA LEU A 144 5.02 -6.87 -3.47
C LEU A 144 4.46 -5.47 -3.17
N PHE A 145 4.73 -4.47 -4.00
CA PHE A 145 4.16 -3.13 -3.81
C PHE A 145 2.64 -3.18 -3.85
N PHE A 146 2.07 -3.88 -4.84
CA PHE A 146 0.64 -4.08 -4.95
C PHE A 146 0.06 -4.75 -3.70
N PHE A 147 0.67 -5.87 -3.29
CA PHE A 147 0.25 -6.65 -2.13
C PHE A 147 0.26 -5.84 -0.83
N TYR A 148 1.37 -5.16 -0.51
CA TYR A 148 1.46 -4.39 0.74
C TYR A 148 0.55 -3.17 0.71
N SER A 149 0.50 -2.43 -0.39
CA SER A 149 -0.39 -1.27 -0.49
C SER A 149 -1.85 -1.62 -0.31
N LEU A 150 -2.31 -2.76 -0.82
CA LEU A 150 -3.67 -3.26 -0.54
C LEU A 150 -3.82 -3.74 0.90
N THR A 151 -2.85 -4.49 1.41
CA THR A 151 -2.86 -5.04 2.77
C THR A 151 -3.01 -3.95 3.82
N TYR A 152 -2.30 -2.83 3.66
CA TYR A 152 -2.41 -1.70 4.57
C TYR A 152 -3.55 -0.77 4.18
N GLY A 153 -3.76 -0.50 2.88
CA GLY A 153 -4.81 0.39 2.38
C GLY A 153 -6.22 -0.02 2.81
N ILE A 154 -6.51 -1.32 2.91
CA ILE A 154 -7.83 -1.80 3.37
C ILE A 154 -8.16 -1.35 4.80
N TRP A 155 -7.16 -1.19 5.67
CA TRP A 155 -7.36 -0.65 7.02
C TRP A 155 -7.70 0.84 6.99
N GLY A 156 -7.24 1.56 5.98
CA GLY A 156 -7.66 2.94 5.72
C GLY A 156 -9.12 3.00 5.31
N LEU A 157 -9.59 2.08 4.45
CA LEU A 157 -11.00 1.95 4.08
C LEU A 157 -11.87 1.58 5.29
N ALA A 158 -11.43 0.61 6.09
CA ALA A 158 -12.12 0.23 7.33
C ALA A 158 -12.27 1.43 8.27
N ALA A 159 -11.18 2.18 8.52
CA ALA A 159 -11.21 3.38 9.34
C ALA A 159 -12.14 4.47 8.76
N ALA A 160 -12.11 4.68 7.45
CA ALA A 160 -12.97 5.64 6.77
C ALA A 160 -14.46 5.33 7.03
N VAL A 161 -14.85 4.05 6.98
CA VAL A 161 -16.24 3.64 7.23
C VAL A 161 -16.61 3.71 8.71
N PHE A 162 -15.77 3.20 9.62
CA PHE A 162 -16.09 3.21 11.06
C PHE A 162 -16.34 4.59 11.64
N TRP A 163 -15.63 5.58 11.11
CA TRP A 163 -15.63 6.93 11.64
C TRP A 163 -15.98 7.93 10.55
N GLU A 164 -17.03 7.67 9.76
CA GLU A 164 -17.38 8.45 8.56
C GLU A 164 -17.31 9.98 8.78
N ARG A 165 -17.79 10.43 9.94
CA ARG A 165 -17.88 11.85 10.33
C ARG A 165 -16.86 12.27 11.39
N ARG A 166 -16.00 11.37 11.88
CA ARG A 166 -15.05 11.63 12.98
C ARG A 166 -13.60 11.56 12.51
N LEU A 167 -13.15 12.61 11.83
CA LEU A 167 -11.81 12.68 11.23
C LEU A 167 -10.69 12.45 12.24
N GLU A 168 -10.81 13.00 13.44
CA GLU A 168 -9.81 12.84 14.50
C GLU A 168 -9.65 11.37 14.89
N SER A 169 -10.76 10.66 15.13
CA SER A 169 -10.74 9.24 15.47
C SER A 169 -10.11 8.39 14.36
N ARG A 170 -10.38 8.71 13.09
CA ARG A 170 -9.73 8.05 11.94
C ARG A 170 -8.21 8.23 11.96
N GLN A 171 -7.76 9.47 12.19
CA GLN A 171 -6.33 9.78 12.19
C GLN A 171 -5.61 9.13 13.36
N VAL A 172 -6.22 9.15 14.56
CA VAL A 172 -5.68 8.46 15.74
C VAL A 172 -5.57 6.97 15.47
N PHE A 173 -6.63 6.34 14.96
CA PHE A 173 -6.61 4.91 14.64
C PHE A 173 -5.47 4.56 13.66
N VAL A 174 -5.35 5.30 12.55
CA VAL A 174 -4.30 5.05 11.56
C VAL A 174 -2.89 5.23 12.15
N ARG A 175 -2.69 6.24 13.00
CA ARG A 175 -1.40 6.47 13.67
C ARG A 175 -1.07 5.34 14.65
N CYS A 176 -2.03 4.93 15.49
CA CYS A 176 -1.88 3.82 16.42
C CYS A 176 -1.62 2.51 15.69
N PHE A 177 -2.33 2.26 14.59
CA PHE A 177 -2.13 1.09 13.74
C PHE A 177 -0.71 1.04 13.16
N PHE A 178 -0.22 2.15 12.58
CA PHE A 178 1.15 2.23 12.11
C PHE A 178 2.17 2.04 13.23
N PHE A 179 1.95 2.65 14.40
CA PHE A 179 2.86 2.52 15.52
C PHE A 179 2.94 1.08 16.04
N ALA A 180 1.79 0.40 16.13
CA ALA A 180 1.73 -1.01 16.48
C ALA A 180 2.46 -1.88 15.46
N LEU A 181 2.27 -1.62 14.17
CA LEU A 181 3.00 -2.32 13.11
C LEU A 181 4.51 -2.09 13.18
N LEU A 182 4.94 -0.86 13.48
CA LEU A 182 6.35 -0.52 13.63
C LEU A 182 6.98 -1.24 14.82
N ILE A 183 6.32 -1.25 15.97
CA ILE A 183 6.77 -2.03 17.15
C ILE A 183 6.85 -3.51 16.82
N LEU A 184 5.79 -4.06 16.23
CA LEU A 184 5.73 -5.48 15.89
C LEU A 184 6.81 -5.85 14.84
N SER A 185 7.04 -4.97 13.87
CA SER A 185 8.13 -5.10 12.89
C SER A 185 9.50 -4.98 13.53
N ALA A 186 9.68 -4.21 14.61
CA ALA A 186 10.96 -4.14 15.32
C ALA A 186 11.22 -5.43 16.13
N LEU A 187 10.18 -6.02 16.72
CA LEU A 187 10.29 -7.24 17.53
C LEU A 187 10.55 -8.49 16.68
N LEU A 188 9.93 -8.59 15.50
CA LEU A 188 10.00 -9.76 14.62
C LEU A 188 10.51 -9.34 13.23
N TYR A 189 11.63 -8.61 13.23
CA TYR A 189 12.29 -7.92 12.11
C TYR A 189 12.00 -8.48 10.73
N LEU A 190 12.57 -9.64 10.39
CA LEU A 190 12.47 -10.14 9.01
C LEU A 190 11.06 -10.62 8.60
N PRO A 191 10.33 -11.44 9.39
CA PRO A 191 9.02 -11.95 8.99
C PRO A 191 7.91 -10.91 9.03
N LEU A 192 8.08 -9.75 9.64
CA LEU A 192 7.00 -8.75 9.76
C LEU A 192 7.29 -7.42 9.09
N ASN A 193 8.54 -7.13 8.75
CA ASN A 193 8.93 -5.86 8.14
C ASN A 193 8.94 -5.98 6.61
N PRO A 194 8.01 -5.34 5.87
CA PRO A 194 7.96 -5.40 4.42
C PRO A 194 9.22 -4.88 3.74
N VAL A 195 9.89 -3.87 4.32
CA VAL A 195 11.14 -3.31 3.80
C VAL A 195 12.28 -4.32 3.95
N ALA A 196 12.41 -4.92 5.14
CA ALA A 196 13.45 -5.92 5.38
C ALA A 196 13.24 -7.15 4.50
N PHE A 197 11.99 -7.60 4.34
CA PHE A 197 11.64 -8.71 3.45
C PHE A 197 11.92 -8.40 1.97
N LEU A 198 11.57 -7.20 1.50
CA LEU A 198 11.88 -6.77 0.13
C LEU A 198 13.39 -6.75 -0.12
N LEU A 199 14.17 -6.16 0.79
CA LEU A 199 15.63 -6.12 0.68
C LEU A 199 16.26 -7.51 0.76
N TYR A 200 15.73 -8.40 1.59
CA TYR A 200 16.11 -9.81 1.65
C TYR A 200 15.88 -10.48 0.29
N TYR A 201 14.67 -10.36 -0.27
CA TYR A 201 14.29 -10.97 -1.52
C TYR A 201 15.13 -10.45 -2.70
N LEU A 202 15.30 -9.12 -2.81
CA LEU A 202 16.13 -8.49 -3.84
C LEU A 202 17.63 -8.73 -3.64
N GLY A 203 18.06 -8.93 -2.39
CA GLY A 203 19.45 -9.19 -2.03
C GLY A 203 19.88 -10.63 -2.23
N ARG A 204 18.94 -11.57 -2.45
CA ARG A 204 19.19 -13.04 -2.49
C ARG A 204 20.04 -13.53 -1.32
N LYS A 205 19.87 -12.91 -0.14
CA LYS A 205 20.58 -13.36 1.06
C LYS A 205 19.89 -14.63 1.55
N GLU A 206 20.64 -15.63 1.99
CA GLU A 206 20.05 -16.76 2.72
C GLU A 206 19.68 -16.30 4.13
N VAL A 207 18.52 -16.73 4.63
CA VAL A 207 18.10 -16.43 5.99
C VAL A 207 17.79 -17.72 6.73
N ALA A 208 18.36 -17.83 7.92
CA ALA A 208 18.10 -18.94 8.82
C ALA A 208 16.60 -19.02 9.13
N PRO A 209 16.00 -20.23 9.11
CA PRO A 209 14.60 -20.41 9.44
C PRO A 209 14.31 -19.88 10.85
N LEU A 210 13.10 -19.33 11.05
CA LEU A 210 12.69 -18.89 12.37
C LEU A 210 12.25 -20.10 13.19
N VAL A 211 12.90 -20.33 14.34
CA VAL A 211 12.51 -21.40 15.25
C VAL A 211 11.44 -20.87 16.21
N LEU A 212 10.21 -21.35 16.06
CA LEU A 212 9.09 -21.05 16.96
C LEU A 212 8.51 -22.35 17.49
N GLY A 213 8.51 -22.52 18.82
CA GLY A 213 7.96 -23.72 19.47
C GLY A 213 8.66 -25.03 19.06
N GLY A 214 9.96 -24.96 18.73
CA GLY A 214 10.74 -26.12 18.26
C GLY A 214 10.60 -26.44 16.77
N TRP A 215 9.69 -25.79 16.04
CA TRP A 215 9.56 -25.93 14.59
C TRP A 215 10.34 -24.85 13.83
N GLN A 216 11.01 -25.26 12.75
CA GLN A 216 11.66 -24.36 11.81
C GLN A 216 10.68 -23.92 10.75
N TRP A 217 10.28 -22.65 10.80
CA TRP A 217 9.39 -22.06 9.82
C TRP A 217 10.18 -21.30 8.75
N PRO A 218 9.90 -21.53 7.45
CA PRO A 218 10.46 -20.70 6.39
C PRO A 218 10.00 -19.26 6.54
N VAL A 219 10.93 -18.31 6.55
CA VAL A 219 10.61 -16.88 6.75
C VAL A 219 9.57 -16.35 5.74
N PRO A 220 9.66 -16.66 4.42
CA PRO A 220 8.62 -16.23 3.48
C PRO A 220 7.22 -16.73 3.83
N VAL A 221 7.11 -17.96 4.36
CA VAL A 221 5.81 -18.53 4.73
C VAL A 221 5.20 -17.75 5.89
N LEU A 222 5.97 -17.51 6.96
CA LEU A 222 5.51 -16.70 8.09
C LEU A 222 5.15 -15.28 7.67
N HIS A 223 5.98 -14.68 6.83
CA HIS A 223 5.81 -13.33 6.33
C HIS A 223 4.49 -13.18 5.58
N PHE A 224 4.27 -14.01 4.57
CA PHE A 224 3.03 -13.96 3.82
C PHE A 224 1.82 -14.37 4.66
N LEU A 225 1.93 -15.38 5.53
CA LEU A 225 0.83 -15.79 6.39
C LEU A 225 0.36 -14.65 7.31
N PHE A 226 1.31 -13.92 7.90
CA PHE A 226 0.99 -12.74 8.70
C PHE A 226 0.29 -11.65 7.86
N HIS A 227 0.87 -11.25 6.73
CA HIS A 227 0.30 -10.14 5.94
C HIS A 227 -1.02 -10.52 5.26
N PHE A 228 -1.21 -11.77 4.82
CA PHE A 228 -2.51 -12.26 4.35
C PHE A 228 -3.55 -12.28 5.47
N SER A 229 -3.16 -12.67 6.69
CA SER A 229 -4.06 -12.59 7.85
C SER A 229 -4.43 -11.14 8.16
N LEU A 230 -3.46 -10.22 8.11
CA LEU A 230 -3.69 -8.79 8.31
C LEU A 230 -4.64 -8.22 7.25
N PHE A 231 -4.46 -8.59 5.98
CA PHE A 231 -5.35 -8.20 4.89
C PHE A 231 -6.76 -8.77 5.06
N GLY A 232 -6.87 -10.07 5.38
CA GLY A 232 -8.14 -10.75 5.62
C GLY A 232 -8.92 -10.14 6.79
N LEU A 233 -8.25 -9.87 7.91
CA LEU A 233 -8.83 -9.18 9.06
C LEU A 233 -9.27 -7.75 8.70
N GLY A 234 -8.47 -7.04 7.90
CA GLY A 234 -8.84 -5.71 7.40
C GLY A 234 -10.09 -5.74 6.52
N LEU A 235 -10.22 -6.73 5.62
CA LEU A 235 -11.42 -6.95 4.80
C LEU A 235 -12.65 -7.29 5.66
N LEU A 236 -12.49 -8.14 6.68
CA LEU A 236 -13.56 -8.48 7.61
C LEU A 236 -13.99 -7.25 8.42
N ALA A 237 -13.05 -6.47 8.92
CA ALA A 237 -13.31 -5.23 9.65
C ALA A 237 -14.03 -4.21 8.75
N PHE A 238 -13.56 -4.01 7.52
CA PHE A 238 -14.20 -3.14 6.54
C PHE A 238 -15.64 -3.59 6.21
N ARG A 239 -15.85 -4.88 5.95
CA ARG A 239 -17.19 -5.44 5.70
C ARG A 239 -18.10 -5.29 6.91
N TRP A 240 -17.58 -5.51 8.12
CA TRP A 240 -18.34 -5.33 9.36
C TRP A 240 -18.71 -3.86 9.56
N ALA A 241 -17.78 -2.92 9.31
CA ALA A 241 -18.02 -1.49 9.37
C ALA A 241 -19.18 -1.07 8.44
N LEU A 242 -19.15 -1.51 7.18
CA LEU A 242 -20.19 -1.20 6.19
C LEU A 242 -21.58 -1.71 6.62
N ARG A 243 -21.64 -2.89 7.23
CA ARG A 243 -22.90 -3.47 7.75
C ARG A 243 -23.42 -2.70 8.96
N ARG A 244 -22.54 -2.35 9.90
CA ARG A 244 -22.90 -1.62 11.11
C ARG A 244 -23.51 -0.26 10.80
N GLU A 245 -22.93 0.47 9.85
CA GLU A 245 -23.37 1.84 9.53
C GLU A 245 -24.70 1.89 8.78
N THR A 246 -25.16 0.74 8.27
CA THR A 246 -26.39 0.62 7.47
C THR A 246 -27.56 0.03 8.26
N THR A 247 -27.30 -0.69 9.35
CA THR A 247 -28.33 -1.06 10.33
C THR A 247 -28.91 0.18 11.02
N PRO A 248 -30.23 0.27 11.19
CA PRO A 248 -30.91 1.42 11.79
C PRO A 248 -30.50 1.67 13.24
#